data_AF-A0A496NHE1-F1
#
_entry.id   AF-A0A496NHE1-F1
#
_cell.length_a   1.000
_cell.length_b   1.000
_cell.length_c   1.000
_cell.angle_alpha   90.00
_cell.angle_beta   90.00
_cell.angle_gamma   90.00
#
_symmetry.space_group_name_H-M   'P 1'
#
loop_
_entity.id
_entity.type
_entity.pdbx_description
1 polymer ?
#
loop_
_entity_poly.entity_id
_entity_poly.type
_entity_poly.pdbx_seq_one_letter_code
_entity_poly.pdbx_strand_id
1 'polypeptide(L)'
;KMVIFFNTKDSIMSFQLSFFPISTDDVIKVDEGKLHLADYERPQEATLDFYTQDFIDLVMSEMLPLSVLMTEGDERYSEQIDGGIYYSTGAIDEIVHAFNETDLNKLADMLDGNHDHCVATLTEVKNLFSQAQANNQVIIGFF
;
A
#
# COMPACT_ATOMS: atom_id res chain seq x y z
N LYS A 1 -16.03 -3.59 -14.00
CA LYS A 1 -15.71 -2.69 -15.13
C LYS A 1 -14.65 -1.75 -14.57
N MET A 2 -13.37 -2.00 -14.86
CA MET A 2 -12.25 -1.25 -14.28
C MET A 2 -12.25 0.17 -14.84
N VAL A 3 -12.20 1.18 -13.98
CA VAL A 3 -12.05 2.58 -14.37
C VAL A 3 -10.62 2.97 -14.04
N ILE A 4 -9.77 3.01 -15.08
CA ILE A 4 -8.43 3.58 -14.99
C ILE A 4 -8.59 5.09 -15.18
N PHE A 5 -8.17 5.89 -14.20
CA PHE A 5 -8.13 7.35 -14.32
C PHE A 5 -6.97 7.75 -15.24
N PHE A 6 -7.22 7.84 -16.54
CA PHE A 6 -6.34 8.58 -17.44
C PHE A 6 -6.76 10.05 -17.41
N ASN A 7 -6.00 10.88 -16.71
CA ASN A 7 -6.07 12.33 -16.93
C ASN A 7 -4.84 12.80 -17.71
N THR A 8 -5.12 13.48 -18.82
CA THR A 8 -4.18 13.87 -19.85
C THR A 8 -3.43 15.15 -19.48
N LYS A 9 -2.09 15.09 -19.64
CA LYS A 9 -1.13 16.18 -19.89
C LYS A 9 -0.80 17.15 -18.74
N ASP A 10 0.51 17.18 -18.45
CA ASP A 10 1.30 18.29 -17.89
C ASP A 10 1.13 18.64 -16.40
N SER A 11 0.92 17.64 -15.55
CA SER A 11 1.35 17.70 -14.15
C SER A 11 1.76 16.30 -13.73
N ILE A 12 3.01 16.11 -13.29
CA ILE A 12 3.40 14.91 -12.55
C ILE A 12 2.60 15.00 -11.24
N MET A 13 1.39 14.43 -11.21
CA MET A 13 0.70 14.21 -9.96
C MET A 13 1.54 13.18 -9.21
N SER A 14 2.25 13.63 -8.18
CA SER A 14 2.87 12.74 -7.21
C SER A 14 1.74 12.10 -6.42
N PHE A 15 1.32 10.90 -6.83
CA PHE A 15 0.47 10.06 -6.00
C PHE A 15 1.30 9.54 -4.83
N GLN A 16 0.74 9.52 -3.62
CA GLN A 16 1.40 8.97 -2.45
C GLN A 16 0.57 7.80 -1.97
N LEU A 17 1.19 6.63 -1.79
CA LEU A 17 0.49 5.48 -1.22
C LEU A 17 0.84 5.36 0.25
N SER A 18 -0.03 5.85 1.13
CA SER A 18 0.14 5.75 2.59
C SER A 18 -0.55 4.52 3.15
N PHE A 19 0.09 3.86 4.11
CA PHE A 19 -0.38 2.64 4.75
C PHE A 19 -0.49 2.82 6.26
N PHE A 20 -1.61 2.36 6.81
CA PHE A 20 -1.95 2.50 8.22
C PHE A 20 -2.33 1.13 8.81
N PRO A 21 -1.54 0.55 9.72
CA PRO A 21 -1.88 -0.68 10.40
C PRO A 21 -2.97 -0.43 11.44
N ILE A 22 -3.96 -1.31 11.47
CA ILE A 22 -5.15 -1.20 12.32
C ILE A 22 -5.41 -2.54 13.00
N SER A 23 -5.84 -2.49 14.28
CA SER A 23 -6.29 -3.69 14.98
C SER A 23 -7.51 -4.31 14.29
N THR A 24 -7.55 -5.63 14.17
CA THR A 24 -8.73 -6.35 13.64
C THR A 24 -10.01 -6.02 14.41
N ASP A 25 -9.91 -5.75 15.71
CA ASP A 25 -11.06 -5.39 16.56
C ASP A 25 -11.66 -4.02 16.20
N ASP A 26 -10.84 -3.11 15.68
CA ASP A 26 -11.31 -1.81 15.20
C ASP A 26 -11.95 -1.92 13.82
N VAL A 27 -11.54 -2.88 12.99
CA VAL A 27 -12.21 -3.18 11.71
C VAL A 27 -13.64 -3.70 11.92
N ILE A 28 -13.89 -4.47 12.97
CA ILE A 28 -15.24 -4.97 13.27
C ILE A 28 -16.23 -3.81 13.48
N LYS A 29 -15.75 -2.64 13.96
CA LYS A 29 -16.56 -1.42 14.06
C LYS A 29 -16.89 -0.80 12.68
N VAL A 30 -16.09 -1.07 11.64
CA VAL A 30 -16.39 -0.74 10.23
C VAL A 30 -17.63 -1.49 9.76
N ASP A 31 -17.71 -2.79 10.06
CA ASP A 31 -18.81 -3.67 9.63
C ASP A 31 -20.14 -3.27 10.29
N GLU A 32 -20.06 -2.68 11.50
CA GLU A 32 -21.19 -2.05 12.21
C GLU A 32 -21.52 -0.62 11.72
N GLY A 33 -20.77 -0.10 10.74
CA GLY A 33 -21.26 0.88 9.79
C GLY A 33 -20.63 2.28 9.80
N LYS A 34 -19.63 2.60 10.63
CA LYS A 34 -18.90 3.88 10.55
C LYS A 34 -17.50 3.77 11.13
N LEU A 35 -16.51 3.66 10.26
CA LEU A 35 -15.13 3.89 10.65
C LEU A 35 -14.67 5.22 10.06
N HIS A 36 -14.17 6.13 10.89
CA HIS A 36 -13.56 7.37 10.41
C HIS A 36 -12.08 7.36 10.77
N LEU A 37 -11.21 7.73 9.82
CA LEU A 37 -9.76 7.85 10.08
C LEU A 37 -9.43 8.81 11.24
N ALA A 38 -10.30 9.80 11.47
CA ALA A 38 -10.18 10.74 12.59
C ALA A 38 -10.32 10.08 13.97
N ASP A 39 -10.89 8.88 14.04
CA ASP A 39 -11.00 8.11 15.28
C ASP A 39 -9.70 7.36 15.63
N TYR A 40 -8.68 7.43 14.75
CA TYR A 40 -7.37 6.82 14.96
C TYR A 40 -6.36 7.83 15.50
N GLU A 41 -5.85 7.59 16.72
CA GLU A 41 -4.60 8.19 17.18
C GLU A 41 -3.45 7.68 16.31
N ARG A 42 -3.12 8.41 15.24
CA ARG A 42 -2.03 8.19 14.25
C ARG A 42 -1.26 6.86 14.44
N PRO A 43 -1.79 5.73 13.94
CA PRO A 43 -1.00 4.51 13.84
C PRO A 43 0.25 4.80 13.00
N GLN A 44 1.31 4.05 13.27
CA GLN A 44 2.57 4.16 12.54
C GLN A 44 2.30 4.15 11.02
N GLU A 45 2.72 5.20 10.32
CA GLU A 45 2.47 5.37 8.89
C GLU A 45 3.74 5.00 8.12
N ALA A 46 3.58 4.34 6.98
CA ALA A 46 4.61 4.27 5.94
C ALA A 46 4.00 4.69 4.61
N THR A 47 4.75 5.46 3.83
CA THR A 47 4.24 6.07 2.59
C THR A 47 5.19 5.76 1.45
N LEU A 48 4.70 5.23 0.34
CA LEU A 48 5.42 5.30 -0.93
C LEU A 48 5.26 6.72 -1.47
N ASP A 49 6.30 7.54 -1.28
CA ASP A 49 6.32 8.95 -1.63
C ASP A 49 7.20 9.26 -2.86
N PHE A 50 7.84 8.24 -3.43
CA PHE A 50 8.70 8.34 -4.60
C PHE A 50 8.01 7.70 -5.81
N TYR A 51 7.95 8.43 -6.92
CA TYR A 51 7.57 7.93 -8.26
C TYR A 51 6.48 6.85 -8.25
N THR A 52 5.42 7.05 -7.44
CA THR A 52 4.45 5.98 -7.13
C THR A 52 3.79 5.44 -8.39
N GLN A 53 3.56 6.29 -9.39
CA GLN A 53 3.04 5.84 -10.68
C GLN A 53 4.04 4.98 -11.45
N ASP A 54 5.32 5.36 -11.50
CA ASP A 54 6.35 4.56 -12.18
C ASP A 54 6.59 3.24 -11.45
N PHE A 55 6.51 3.23 -10.11
CA PHE A 55 6.51 2.02 -9.31
C PHE A 55 5.32 1.11 -9.67
N ILE A 56 4.10 1.65 -9.68
CA ILE A 56 2.89 0.90 -10.04
C ILE A 56 3.02 0.33 -11.45
N ASP A 57 3.39 1.17 -12.42
CA ASP A 57 3.52 0.78 -13.81
C ASP A 57 4.56 -0.34 -13.96
N LEU A 58 5.72 -0.21 -13.31
CA LEU A 58 6.78 -1.21 -13.35
C LEU A 58 6.34 -2.55 -12.74
N VAL A 59 5.81 -2.54 -11.51
CA VAL A 59 5.44 -3.79 -10.83
C VAL A 59 4.27 -4.48 -11.53
N MET A 60 3.34 -3.72 -12.10
CA MET A 60 2.19 -4.27 -12.83
C MET A 60 2.53 -4.71 -14.26
N SER A 61 3.37 -3.99 -15.00
CA SER A 61 3.71 -4.34 -16.38
C SER A 61 4.57 -5.60 -16.47
N GLU A 62 5.51 -5.74 -15.54
CA GLU A 62 6.42 -6.88 -15.46
C GLU A 62 5.88 -8.00 -14.55
N MET A 63 4.70 -7.81 -13.94
CA MET A 63 4.10 -8.73 -12.95
C MET A 63 5.11 -9.15 -11.89
N LEU A 64 5.87 -8.18 -11.38
CA LEU A 64 6.85 -8.41 -10.32
C LEU A 64 6.15 -8.86 -9.04
N PRO A 65 6.80 -9.57 -8.12
CA PRO A 65 6.15 -10.04 -6.89
C PRO A 65 5.40 -8.94 -6.14
N LEU A 66 5.93 -7.71 -6.09
CA LEU A 66 5.28 -6.57 -5.43
C LEU A 66 4.02 -6.04 -6.13
N SER A 67 3.61 -6.56 -7.29
CA SER A 67 2.31 -6.25 -7.90
C SER A 67 1.15 -6.57 -6.95
N VAL A 68 1.34 -7.50 -6.00
CA VAL A 68 0.35 -7.88 -4.99
C VAL A 68 -0.09 -6.71 -4.11
N LEU A 69 0.74 -5.68 -3.94
CA LEU A 69 0.33 -4.43 -3.27
C LEU A 69 -0.87 -3.78 -3.95
N MET A 70 -1.04 -3.97 -5.27
CA MET A 70 -2.15 -3.40 -6.03
C MET A 70 -3.30 -4.39 -6.24
N THR A 71 -3.04 -5.71 -6.18
CA THR A 71 -4.03 -6.73 -6.57
C THR A 71 -4.75 -7.40 -5.40
N GLU A 72 -4.09 -7.53 -4.24
CA GLU A 72 -4.66 -8.19 -3.05
C GLU A 72 -5.47 -7.25 -2.15
N GLY A 73 -5.47 -5.95 -2.47
CA GLY A 73 -6.28 -4.95 -1.80
C GLY A 73 -7.78 -5.11 -2.07
N ASP A 74 -8.61 -4.98 -1.04
CA ASP A 74 -10.07 -5.08 -1.14
C ASP A 74 -10.73 -3.70 -1.01
N GLU A 75 -11.30 -3.24 -2.11
CA GLU A 75 -12.03 -1.96 -2.18
C GLU A 75 -13.50 -2.09 -1.77
N ARG A 76 -14.02 -3.28 -1.44
CA ARG A 76 -15.44 -3.44 -1.06
C ARG A 76 -15.84 -2.60 0.16
N TYR A 77 -14.86 -2.26 0.99
CA TYR A 77 -15.04 -1.41 2.18
C TYR A 77 -14.69 0.06 1.94
N SER A 78 -14.37 0.45 0.70
CA SER A 78 -13.83 1.78 0.35
C SER A 78 -14.75 2.91 0.81
N GLU A 79 -16.08 2.79 0.66
CA GLU A 79 -17.03 3.80 1.15
C GLU A 79 -17.01 3.96 2.68
N GLN A 80 -16.77 2.88 3.42
CA GLN A 80 -16.72 2.87 4.88
C GLN A 80 -15.37 3.33 5.43
N ILE A 81 -14.33 3.36 4.60
CA ILE A 81 -12.95 3.76 4.98
C ILE A 81 -12.48 4.98 4.18
N ASP A 82 -13.41 5.85 3.76
CA ASP A 82 -13.13 7.14 3.10
C ASP A 82 -12.24 7.02 1.85
N GLY A 83 -12.54 6.07 0.97
CA GLY A 83 -11.82 5.85 -0.28
C GLY A 83 -10.59 4.95 -0.15
N GLY A 84 -10.27 4.45 1.05
CA GLY A 84 -9.12 3.58 1.27
C GLY A 84 -9.27 2.17 0.68
N ILE A 85 -8.17 1.43 0.68
CA ILE A 85 -8.06 0.01 0.33
C ILE A 85 -7.83 -0.80 1.60
N TYR A 86 -8.61 -1.87 1.79
CA TYR A 86 -8.44 -2.79 2.91
C TYR A 86 -7.52 -3.96 2.57
N TYR A 87 -6.45 -4.16 3.33
CA TYR A 87 -5.57 -5.33 3.25
C TYR A 87 -5.84 -6.25 4.44
N SER A 88 -6.46 -7.39 4.14
CA SER A 88 -6.71 -8.45 5.13
C SER A 88 -5.41 -9.08 5.64
N THR A 89 -5.48 -9.85 6.73
CA THR A 89 -4.31 -10.60 7.24
C THR A 89 -3.73 -11.56 6.18
N GLY A 90 -4.58 -12.21 5.38
CA GLY A 90 -4.12 -13.06 4.27
C GLY A 90 -3.42 -12.26 3.16
N ALA A 91 -3.95 -11.09 2.80
CA ALA A 91 -3.29 -10.19 1.84
C ALA A 91 -1.93 -9.70 2.37
N ILE A 92 -1.86 -9.39 3.67
CA ILE A 92 -0.60 -9.01 4.33
C ILE A 92 0.43 -10.14 4.27
N ASP A 93 0.02 -11.39 4.50
CA ASP A 93 0.92 -12.55 4.39
C ASP A 93 1.54 -12.65 2.99
N GLU A 94 0.73 -12.47 1.94
CA GLU A 94 1.18 -12.48 0.55
C GLU A 94 2.09 -11.29 0.22
N ILE A 95 1.76 -10.09 0.70
CA ILE A 95 2.58 -8.88 0.51
C ILE A 95 3.93 -9.01 1.21
N VAL A 96 3.98 -9.52 2.45
CA VAL A 96 5.24 -9.76 3.16
C VAL A 96 6.08 -10.82 2.43
N HIS A 97 5.44 -11.87 1.91
CA HIS A 97 6.13 -12.86 1.10
C HIS A 97 6.74 -12.23 -0.16
N ALA A 98 5.98 -11.42 -0.90
CA ALA A 98 6.46 -10.70 -2.08
C ALA A 98 7.63 -9.75 -1.78
N PHE A 99 7.59 -9.04 -0.64
CA PHE A 99 8.71 -8.21 -0.17
C PHE A 99 9.97 -9.00 0.20
N ASN A 100 9.84 -10.28 0.52
CA ASN A 100 10.98 -11.16 0.81
C ASN A 100 11.56 -11.81 -0.45
N GLU A 101 10.74 -11.99 -1.49
CA GLU A 101 11.20 -12.47 -2.80
C GLU A 101 11.80 -11.37 -3.68
N THR A 102 11.47 -10.10 -3.40
CA THR A 102 11.92 -8.96 -4.19
C THR A 102 13.28 -8.44 -3.72
N ASP A 103 14.23 -8.33 -4.64
CA ASP A 103 15.47 -7.58 -4.43
C ASP A 103 15.19 -6.07 -4.56
N LEU A 104 15.09 -5.39 -3.42
CA LEU A 104 14.75 -3.96 -3.36
C LEU A 104 15.80 -3.08 -4.02
N ASN A 105 17.09 -3.47 -4.03
CA ASN A 105 18.12 -2.68 -4.72
C ASN A 105 17.91 -2.78 -6.22
N LYS A 106 17.72 -4.00 -6.73
CA LYS A 106 17.45 -4.18 -8.17
C LYS A 106 16.17 -3.47 -8.61
N LEU A 107 15.14 -3.48 -7.77
CA LEU A 107 13.90 -2.76 -8.06
C LEU A 107 14.13 -1.25 -8.08
N ALA A 108 14.90 -0.72 -7.13
CA ALA A 108 15.28 0.69 -7.11
C ALA A 108 16.14 1.09 -8.31
N ASP A 109 17.06 0.24 -8.77
CA ASP A 109 17.87 0.47 -9.99
C ASP A 109 16.99 0.55 -11.25
N MET A 110 15.85 -0.13 -11.27
CA MET A 110 14.90 -0.11 -12.38
C MET A 110 14.00 1.14 -12.38
N LEU A 111 13.89 1.82 -11.24
CA LEU A 111 13.13 3.05 -11.09
C LEU A 111 14.08 4.24 -11.33
N ASP A 112 13.76 5.07 -12.32
CA ASP A 112 14.59 6.22 -12.68
C ASP A 112 14.50 7.30 -11.58
N GLY A 113 15.39 7.23 -10.58
CA GLY A 113 15.26 8.04 -9.37
C GLY A 113 16.41 7.98 -8.38
N ASN A 114 16.18 8.55 -7.20
CA ASN A 114 17.13 8.47 -6.08
C ASN A 114 17.07 7.07 -5.47
N HIS A 115 18.00 6.21 -5.90
CA HIS A 115 18.11 4.81 -5.48
C HIS A 115 18.02 4.62 -3.96
N ASP A 116 18.85 5.35 -3.19
CA ASP A 116 18.93 5.19 -1.75
C ASP A 116 17.60 5.55 -1.06
N HIS A 117 16.92 6.58 -1.57
CA HIS A 117 15.59 6.98 -1.08
C HIS A 117 14.54 5.91 -1.41
N CYS A 118 14.52 5.40 -2.64
CA CYS A 118 13.61 4.33 -3.05
C CYS A 118 13.77 3.07 -2.18
N VAL A 119 15.02 2.62 -1.96
CA VAL A 119 15.30 1.47 -1.10
C VAL A 119 14.85 1.74 0.33
N ALA A 120 15.12 2.93 0.87
CA ALA A 120 14.71 3.31 2.22
C ALA A 120 13.19 3.25 2.38
N THR A 121 12.44 3.91 1.48
CA THR A 121 10.98 3.95 1.55
C THR A 121 10.34 2.57 1.36
N LEU A 122 10.82 1.76 0.41
CA LEU A 122 10.35 0.36 0.26
C LEU A 122 10.64 -0.49 1.50
N THR A 123 11.78 -0.24 2.16
CA THR A 123 12.14 -0.92 3.41
C THR A 123 11.21 -0.51 4.55
N GLU A 124 10.81 0.77 4.63
CA GLU A 124 9.85 1.24 5.62
C GLU A 124 8.48 0.58 5.44
N VAL A 125 7.97 0.52 4.20
CA VAL A 125 6.72 -0.18 3.89
C VAL A 125 6.82 -1.67 4.22
N LYS A 126 7.91 -2.35 3.82
CA LYS A 126 8.16 -3.75 4.19
C LYS A 126 8.10 -3.98 5.69
N ASN A 127 8.75 -3.10 6.45
CA ASN A 127 8.79 -3.20 7.91
C ASN A 127 7.40 -3.00 8.52
N LEU A 128 6.61 -2.07 7.99
CA LEU A 128 5.22 -1.84 8.41
C LEU A 128 4.37 -3.10 8.22
N PHE A 129 4.39 -3.68 7.02
CA PHE A 129 3.63 -4.91 6.71
C PHE A 129 4.10 -6.10 7.57
N SER A 130 5.41 -6.23 7.80
CA SER A 130 5.96 -7.29 8.67
C SER A 130 5.53 -7.13 10.14
N GLN A 131 5.44 -5.88 10.63
CA GLN A 131 4.95 -5.59 11.97
C GLN A 131 3.45 -5.86 12.08
N ALA A 132 2.66 -5.46 11.09
CA ALA A 132 1.23 -5.74 11.03
C ALA A 132 0.96 -7.26 11.04
N GLN A 133 1.73 -8.02 10.24
CA GLN A 133 1.68 -9.48 10.25
C GLN A 133 1.97 -10.06 11.64
N ALA A 134 3.07 -9.65 12.27
CA ALA A 134 3.48 -10.16 13.58
C ALA A 134 2.45 -9.86 14.69
N ASN A 135 1.69 -8.77 14.55
CA ASN A 135 0.68 -8.33 15.50
C ASN A 135 -0.75 -8.75 15.12
N ASN A 136 -0.92 -9.53 14.05
CA ASN A 136 -2.23 -9.93 13.51
C ASN A 136 -3.16 -8.71 13.26
N GLN A 137 -2.60 -7.66 12.67
CA GLN A 137 -3.28 -6.44 12.28
C GLN A 137 -3.68 -6.49 10.81
N VAL A 138 -4.60 -5.61 10.42
CA VAL A 138 -4.91 -5.31 9.02
C VAL A 138 -4.19 -4.01 8.62
N ILE A 139 -4.20 -3.66 7.34
CA ILE A 139 -3.69 -2.37 6.86
C ILE A 139 -4.76 -1.69 6.01
N ILE A 140 -4.87 -0.37 6.13
CA ILE A 140 -5.62 0.47 5.19
C ILE A 140 -4.62 1.29 4.36
N GLY A 141 -4.76 1.25 3.03
CA GLY A 141 -3.98 2.06 2.09
C GLY A 141 -4.78 3.23 1.52
N PHE A 142 -4.12 4.37 1.27
CA PHE A 142 -4.72 5.57 0.64
C PHE A 142 -3.84 6.09 -0.50
N PHE A 143 -4.46 6.55 -1.59
CA PHE A 143 -3.81 7.18 -2.76
C PHE A 143 -3.93 8.70 -2.77
#